data_AF-A0A7K2P1A1-F1
#
_entry.id   AF-A0A7K2P1A1-F1
#
_cell.length_a   1.000
_cell.length_b   1.000
_cell.length_c   1.000
_cell.angle_alpha   90.00
_cell.angle_beta   90.00
_cell.angle_gamma   90.00
#
_symmetry.space_group_name_H-M   'P 1'
#
loop_
_entity.id
_entity.type
_entity.pdbx_description
1 polymer ?
#
loop_
_entity_poly.entity_id
_entity_poly.type
_entity_poly.pdbx_seq_one_letter_code
_entity_poly.pdbx_strand_id
1 'polypeptide(L)'
;MSRVNTVLGPVPAEELGIVAVHEHIGYGMPGSELDTKWWKTPEQRYEETVPKLRRFHELGGGTFVDATGICNGRDVDYYKSLSAKTGVHIVACTGFVGGDTALPHFANADV
;
A
#
# COMPACT_ATOMS: atom_id res chain seq x y z
N MET A 1 16.53 1.86 -19.68
CA MET A 1 15.05 1.87 -19.60
C MET A 1 14.67 2.22 -18.16
N SER A 2 13.66 3.05 -17.97
CA SER A 2 13.15 3.42 -16.64
C SER A 2 12.52 2.20 -15.95
N ARG A 3 12.64 2.12 -14.62
CA ARG A 3 12.05 1.05 -13.81
C ARG A 3 11.37 1.63 -12.59
N VAL A 4 10.36 0.93 -12.07
CA VAL A 4 9.68 1.25 -10.82
C VAL A 4 9.90 0.13 -9.82
N ASN A 5 10.27 0.49 -8.58
CA ASN A 5 10.44 -0.48 -7.50
C ASN A 5 9.08 -0.91 -6.95
N THR A 6 8.73 -2.18 -7.13
CA THR A 6 7.57 -2.80 -6.48
C THR A 6 8.04 -3.60 -5.26
N VAL A 7 7.11 -4.05 -4.43
CA VAL A 7 7.41 -4.89 -3.25
C VAL A 7 8.04 -6.25 -3.59
N LEU A 8 7.90 -6.74 -4.83
CA LEU A 8 8.53 -7.96 -5.34
C LEU A 8 9.77 -7.68 -6.22
N GLY A 9 10.20 -6.42 -6.32
CA GLY A 9 11.37 -6.02 -7.10
C GLY A 9 11.05 -5.03 -8.22
N PRO A 10 12.08 -4.57 -8.95
CA PRO A 10 11.92 -3.54 -9.97
C PRO A 10 11.28 -4.08 -11.25
N VAL A 11 10.28 -3.37 -11.77
CA VAL A 11 9.54 -3.69 -13.01
C VAL A 11 9.80 -2.60 -14.06
N PRO A 12 9.97 -2.93 -15.36
CA PRO A 12 10.04 -1.94 -16.44
C PRO A 12 8.80 -1.03 -16.49
N ALA A 13 8.97 0.25 -16.81
CA ALA A 13 7.85 1.20 -16.79
C ALA A 13 6.74 0.83 -17.79
N GLU A 14 7.10 0.22 -18.91
CA GLU A 14 6.18 -0.29 -19.93
C GLU A 14 5.32 -1.49 -19.49
N GLU A 15 5.71 -2.18 -18.42
CA GLU A 15 5.00 -3.36 -17.89
C GLU A 15 3.99 -2.99 -16.77
N LEU A 16 3.89 -1.72 -16.38
CA LEU A 16 3.04 -1.31 -15.25
C LEU A 16 1.53 -1.45 -15.52
N GLY A 17 1.11 -1.52 -16.77
CA GLY A 17 -0.31 -1.61 -17.16
C GLY A 17 -1.13 -0.40 -16.69
N ILE A 18 -2.41 -0.63 -16.36
CA ILE A 18 -3.26 0.41 -15.74
C ILE A 18 -2.81 0.59 -14.28
N VAL A 19 -2.51 1.84 -13.90
CA VAL A 19 -1.97 2.20 -12.59
C VAL A 19 -3.04 2.90 -11.74
N ALA A 20 -3.40 2.30 -10.61
CA ALA A 20 -4.10 2.99 -9.53
C ALA A 20 -3.06 3.74 -8.68
N VAL A 21 -2.92 5.05 -8.95
CA VAL A 21 -1.75 5.84 -8.52
C VAL A 21 -1.78 6.29 -7.05
N HIS A 22 -2.94 6.27 -6.41
CA HIS A 22 -3.10 6.61 -4.99
C HIS A 22 -4.19 5.75 -4.39
N GLU A 23 -3.81 4.76 -3.61
CA GLU A 23 -4.75 3.87 -2.95
C GLU A 23 -4.24 3.44 -1.56
N HIS A 24 -5.07 2.73 -0.81
CA HIS A 24 -4.72 2.15 0.49
C HIS A 24 -5.26 0.73 0.62
N ILE A 25 -4.37 -0.25 0.83
CA ILE A 25 -4.73 -1.65 1.09
C ILE A 25 -5.25 -1.81 2.52
N GLY A 26 -4.62 -1.10 3.46
CA GLY A 26 -5.04 -1.02 4.85
C GLY A 26 -4.60 0.33 5.40
N TYR A 27 -5.50 1.02 6.09
CA TYR A 27 -5.25 2.36 6.59
C TYR A 27 -5.74 2.48 8.04
N GLY A 28 -4.90 3.04 8.88
CA GLY A 28 -5.23 3.43 10.23
C GLY A 28 -4.68 4.82 10.52
N MET A 29 -5.31 5.54 11.45
CA MET A 29 -4.73 6.77 11.98
C MET A 29 -3.59 6.42 12.94
N PRO A 30 -2.63 7.34 13.19
CA PRO A 30 -1.63 7.14 14.22
C PRO A 30 -2.28 6.75 15.56
N GLY A 31 -1.78 5.68 16.19
CA GLY A 31 -2.36 5.10 17.40
C GLY A 31 -3.33 3.94 17.14
N SER A 32 -3.75 3.69 15.90
CA SER A 32 -4.57 2.53 15.53
C SER A 32 -3.88 1.19 15.85
N GLU A 33 -2.56 1.14 15.92
CA GLU A 33 -1.77 0.00 16.38
C GLU A 33 -2.02 -0.37 17.85
N LEU A 34 -2.57 0.55 18.65
CA LEU A 34 -2.94 0.33 20.05
C LEU A 34 -4.41 -0.09 20.22
N ASP A 35 -5.23 0.04 19.16
CA ASP A 35 -6.61 -0.39 19.16
C ASP A 35 -6.73 -1.85 18.71
N THR A 36 -7.02 -2.73 19.66
CA THR A 36 -7.17 -4.18 19.42
C THR A 36 -8.39 -4.54 18.55
N LYS A 37 -9.26 -3.58 18.24
CA LYS A 37 -10.46 -3.78 17.41
C LYS A 37 -10.36 -3.13 16.04
N TRP A 38 -9.38 -2.24 15.82
CA TRP A 38 -9.25 -1.52 14.56
C TRP A 38 -8.87 -2.44 13.40
N TRP A 39 -7.87 -3.30 13.64
CA TRP A 39 -7.34 -4.19 12.61
C TRP A 39 -8.13 -5.50 12.56
N LYS A 40 -8.58 -5.86 11.35
CA LYS A 40 -9.12 -7.19 11.06
C LYS A 40 -8.05 -8.25 11.27
N THR A 41 -8.45 -9.48 11.59
CA THR A 41 -7.50 -10.59 11.64
C THR A 41 -6.85 -10.79 10.26
N PRO A 42 -5.64 -11.37 10.19
CA PRO A 42 -5.00 -11.70 8.91
C PRO A 42 -5.94 -12.42 7.94
N GLU A 43 -6.71 -13.41 8.41
CA GLU A 43 -7.64 -14.20 7.62
C GLU A 43 -8.74 -13.31 7.01
N GLN A 44 -9.41 -12.51 7.85
CA GLN A 44 -10.48 -11.60 7.42
C GLN A 44 -10.00 -10.58 6.39
N ARG A 45 -8.81 -10.00 6.58
CA ARG A 45 -8.27 -9.04 5.60
C ARG A 45 -7.86 -9.73 4.29
N TYR A 46 -7.37 -10.97 4.32
CA TYR A 46 -7.08 -11.73 3.09
C TYR A 46 -8.36 -12.07 2.32
N GLU A 47 -9.41 -12.52 3.02
CA GLU A 47 -10.72 -12.81 2.43
C GLU A 47 -11.32 -11.61 1.70
N GLU A 48 -11.05 -10.40 2.18
CA GLU A 48 -11.51 -9.18 1.54
C GLU A 48 -10.59 -8.68 0.42
N THR A 49 -9.29 -8.61 0.67
CA THR A 49 -8.36 -7.87 -0.19
C THR A 49 -7.98 -8.65 -1.45
N VAL A 50 -7.79 -9.97 -1.33
CA VAL A 50 -7.37 -10.80 -2.47
C VAL A 50 -8.41 -10.79 -3.60
N PRO A 51 -9.72 -11.01 -3.34
CA PRO A 51 -10.73 -10.94 -4.40
C PRO A 51 -10.79 -9.56 -5.07
N LYS A 52 -10.65 -8.47 -4.31
CA LYS A 52 -10.66 -7.10 -4.85
C LYS A 52 -9.47 -6.84 -5.79
N LEU A 53 -8.25 -7.21 -5.37
CA LEU A 53 -7.06 -7.04 -6.20
C LEU A 53 -7.05 -7.96 -7.42
N ARG A 54 -7.55 -9.20 -7.29
CA ARG A 54 -7.76 -10.09 -8.46
C ARG A 54 -8.75 -9.49 -9.42
N ARG A 55 -9.87 -8.96 -8.93
CA ARG A 55 -10.87 -8.31 -9.77
C ARG A 55 -10.30 -7.09 -10.49
N PHE A 56 -9.49 -6.29 -9.80
CA PHE A 56 -8.75 -5.18 -10.42
C PHE A 56 -7.84 -5.70 -11.55
N HIS A 57 -7.09 -6.77 -11.30
CA HIS A 57 -6.21 -7.37 -12.31
C HIS A 57 -6.97 -7.91 -13.53
N GLU A 58 -8.07 -8.64 -13.31
CA GLU A 58 -8.96 -9.16 -14.36
C GLU A 58 -9.57 -8.07 -15.24
N LEU A 59 -9.71 -6.85 -14.72
CA LEU A 59 -10.21 -5.69 -15.44
C LEU A 59 -9.10 -4.92 -16.17
N GLY A 60 -7.87 -5.45 -16.23
CA GLY A 60 -6.71 -4.83 -16.88
C GLY A 60 -5.83 -3.99 -15.94
N GLY A 61 -6.12 -3.99 -14.64
CA GLY A 61 -5.28 -3.37 -13.62
C GLY A 61 -3.91 -4.05 -13.55
N GLY A 62 -2.84 -3.26 -13.67
CA GLY A 62 -1.47 -3.77 -13.59
C GLY A 62 -0.78 -3.41 -12.28
N THR A 63 -0.89 -2.14 -11.87
CA THR A 63 -0.15 -1.61 -10.72
C THR A 63 -1.06 -0.88 -9.73
N PHE A 64 -0.79 -1.08 -8.45
CA PHE A 64 -1.48 -0.47 -7.32
C PHE A 64 -0.44 0.23 -6.43
N VAL A 65 -0.53 1.55 -6.32
CA VAL A 65 0.38 2.36 -5.50
C VAL A 65 -0.26 2.57 -4.14
N ASP A 66 0.26 1.88 -3.13
CA ASP A 66 -0.19 2.02 -1.75
C ASP A 66 0.49 3.24 -1.10
N ALA A 67 -0.30 4.28 -0.88
CA ALA A 67 0.12 5.57 -0.34
C ALA A 67 0.15 5.59 1.21
N THR A 68 0.08 4.43 1.87
CA THR A 68 0.08 4.34 3.34
C THR A 68 1.47 4.63 3.88
N GLY A 69 1.60 5.78 4.54
CA GLY A 69 2.85 6.25 5.13
C GLY A 69 3.18 5.61 6.49
N ILE A 70 4.23 6.13 7.10
CA ILE A 70 4.63 5.77 8.47
C ILE A 70 3.48 6.04 9.46
N CYS A 71 3.32 5.17 10.46
CA CYS A 71 2.25 5.25 11.48
C CYS A 71 0.82 5.06 10.98
N ASN A 72 0.59 4.74 9.69
CA ASN A 72 -0.75 4.54 9.15
C ASN A 72 -1.12 3.07 8.86
N GLY A 73 -0.34 2.12 9.39
CA GLY A 73 -0.61 0.69 9.23
C GLY A 73 0.03 0.02 8.01
N ARG A 74 1.11 0.60 7.47
CA ARG A 74 1.88 0.01 6.37
C ARG A 74 2.41 -1.38 6.73
N ASP A 75 2.13 -2.37 5.90
CA ASP A 75 2.50 -3.77 6.11
C ASP A 75 3.14 -4.39 4.85
N VAL A 76 4.47 -4.34 4.78
CA VAL A 76 5.23 -4.71 3.57
C VAL A 76 5.16 -6.21 3.26
N ASP A 77 5.17 -7.08 4.27
CA ASP A 77 5.11 -8.53 4.04
C ASP A 77 3.72 -8.95 3.55
N TYR A 78 2.68 -8.25 4.00
CA TYR A 78 1.35 -8.40 3.41
C TYR A 78 1.32 -8.00 1.94
N TYR A 79 1.89 -6.85 1.60
CA TYR A 79 1.91 -6.37 0.21
C TYR A 79 2.63 -7.35 -0.70
N LYS A 80 3.77 -7.91 -0.26
CA LYS A 80 4.48 -8.96 -1.01
C LYS A 80 3.58 -10.17 -1.27
N SER A 81 2.90 -10.65 -0.23
CA SER A 81 1.98 -11.78 -0.34
C SER A 81 0.81 -11.49 -1.28
N LEU A 82 0.21 -10.30 -1.18
CA LEU A 82 -0.88 -9.88 -2.07
C LEU A 82 -0.42 -9.80 -3.52
N SER A 83 0.71 -9.14 -3.77
CA SER A 83 1.28 -9.00 -5.11
C SER A 83 1.53 -10.37 -5.74
N ALA A 84 2.15 -11.29 -4.99
CA ALA A 84 2.42 -12.65 -5.45
C ALA A 84 1.13 -13.47 -5.73
N LYS A 85 0.06 -13.27 -4.95
CA LYS A 85 -1.20 -14.03 -5.07
C LYS A 85 -2.18 -13.49 -6.11
N THR A 86 -2.04 -12.22 -6.49
CA THR A 86 -3.01 -11.49 -7.33
C THR A 86 -2.46 -11.15 -8.71
N GLY A 87 -1.13 -11.12 -8.89
CA GLY A 87 -0.50 -10.66 -10.13
C GLY A 87 -0.40 -9.14 -10.23
N VAL A 88 -0.96 -8.40 -9.27
CA VAL A 88 -0.88 -6.93 -9.23
C VAL A 88 0.49 -6.51 -8.72
N HIS A 89 1.17 -5.61 -9.44
CA HIS A 89 2.35 -4.93 -8.95
C HIS A 89 1.96 -3.96 -7.84
N ILE A 90 2.58 -4.08 -6.66
CA ILE A 90 2.33 -3.14 -5.56
C ILE A 90 3.55 -2.27 -5.34
N VAL A 91 3.38 -0.95 -5.43
CA VAL A 91 4.39 0.04 -5.05
C VAL A 91 4.07 0.52 -3.64
N ALA A 92 5.01 0.36 -2.72
CA ALA A 92 4.84 0.82 -1.34
C ALA A 92 5.46 2.20 -1.17
N CYS A 93 4.64 3.20 -0.85
CA CYS A 93 5.14 4.55 -0.56
C CYS A 93 5.89 4.61 0.78
N THR A 94 6.74 5.63 0.90
CA THR A 94 7.47 5.99 2.12
C THR A 94 7.18 7.43 2.50
N GLY A 95 7.57 7.82 3.71
CA GLY A 95 7.33 9.16 4.24
C GLY A 95 6.10 9.24 5.14
N PHE A 96 5.66 10.47 5.38
CA PHE A 96 4.51 10.80 6.22
C PHE A 96 3.25 10.93 5.35
N VAL A 97 2.10 10.48 5.86
CA VAL A 97 0.80 10.94 5.35
C VAL A 97 0.68 12.44 5.63
N GLY A 98 -0.18 13.15 4.89
CA GLY A 98 -0.27 14.62 4.81
C GLY A 98 0.18 15.39 6.06
N GLY A 99 0.92 16.49 5.88
CA GLY A 99 1.66 17.16 6.96
C GLY A 99 0.83 17.60 8.18
N ASP A 100 -0.49 17.71 8.03
CA ASP A 100 -1.46 17.96 9.12
C ASP A 100 -1.70 16.74 10.04
N THR A 101 -1.38 15.53 9.57
CA THR A 101 -1.45 14.27 10.33
C THR A 101 -0.12 13.86 10.96
N ALA A 102 0.97 14.51 10.56
CA ALA A 102 2.28 14.30 11.18
C ALA A 102 2.33 14.95 12.57
N LEU A 103 3.12 14.39 13.49
CA LEU A 103 3.35 15.04 14.79
C LEU A 103 3.90 16.46 14.57
N PRO A 104 3.51 17.45 15.39
CA PRO A 104 3.95 18.84 15.20
C PRO A 104 5.47 19.02 15.06
N HIS A 105 6.25 18.14 15.70
CA HIS A 105 7.70 18.12 15.54
C HIS A 105 8.13 17.90 14.08
N PHE A 106 7.54 16.92 13.38
CA PHE A 106 7.85 16.62 11.98
C PHE A 106 7.15 17.58 11.01
N ALA A 107 5.94 18.02 11.34
CA ALA A 107 5.18 18.95 10.50
C ALA A 107 5.83 20.34 10.40
N ASN A 108 6.49 20.79 11.46
CA ASN A 108 7.17 22.09 11.52
C ASN A 108 8.70 21.98 11.39
N ALA A 109 9.22 20.79 11.07
CA ALA A 109 10.65 20.62 10.86
C ALA A 109 11.05 21.25 9.52
N ASP A 110 11.89 22.28 9.58
CA ASP A 110 12.57 22.78 8.39
C ASP A 110 13.67 21.77 8.00
N VAL A 111 13.69 21.37 6.73
CA VAL A 111 14.75 20.55 6.12
C VAL A 111 15.86 21.39 5.52
#